data_AF-A0ABD6F0P5-F1
#
_entry.id   AF-A0ABD6F0P5-F1
#
_cell.length_a   1.000
_cell.length_b   1.000
_cell.length_c   1.000
_cell.angle_alpha   90.00
_cell.angle_beta   90.00
_cell.angle_gamma   90.00
#
_symmetry.space_group_name_H-M   'P 1'
#
loop_
_entity.id
_entity.type
_entity.pdbx_description
1 polymer ?
#
loop_
_entity_poly.entity_id
_entity_poly.type
_entity_poly.pdbx_seq_one_letter_code
_entity_poly.pdbx_strand_id
1 'polypeptide(L)' 'MREGLGPSLVPFYRQLLPPLRKVNRYRGEQLFNEDLHGESYDEMVESTLNKLEQSGGQYAFINIKYIIPTYESCTGAH' A
#
# COMPACT_ATOMS: atom_id res chain seq x y z
N MET A 1 -11.20 -13.08 -0.36
CA MET A 1 -11.92 -11.87 0.11
C MET A 1 -13.34 -11.94 -0.42
N ARG A 2 -14.36 -11.49 0.32
CA ARG A 2 -15.73 -11.40 -0.22
C ARG A 2 -15.73 -10.43 -1.41
N GLU A 3 -16.37 -10.82 -2.51
CA GLU A 3 -16.45 -9.98 -3.72
C GLU A 3 -16.97 -8.58 -3.37
N GLY A 4 -16.32 -7.54 -3.91
CA GLY A 4 -16.75 -6.14 -3.73
C GLY A 4 -16.21 -5.39 -2.50
N LEU A 5 -15.57 -6.07 -1.53
CA LEU A 5 -15.01 -5.37 -0.36
C LEU A 5 -13.80 -4.48 -0.71
N GLY A 6 -12.89 -4.96 -1.56
CA GLY A 6 -11.71 -4.20 -1.97
C GLY A 6 -12.07 -2.87 -2.65
N PRO A 7 -12.92 -2.85 -3.70
CA PRO A 7 -13.32 -1.61 -4.35
C PRO A 7 -14.07 -0.64 -3.41
N SER A 8 -14.79 -1.17 -2.41
CA SER A 8 -15.49 -0.37 -1.41
C SER A 8 -14.55 0.39 -0.46
N LEU A 9 -13.28 -0.03 -0.34
CA LEU A 9 -12.27 0.67 0.46
C LEU A 9 -11.61 1.84 -0.27
N VAL A 10 -11.63 1.87 -1.61
CA VAL A 10 -10.96 2.90 -2.43
C VAL A 10 -11.35 4.34 -2.04
N PRO A 11 -12.64 4.67 -1.77
CA PRO A 11 -13.01 6.02 -1.33
C PRO A 11 -12.34 6.46 -0.02
N PHE A 12 -11.92 5.52 0.82
CA PHE A 12 -11.33 5.78 2.13
C PHE A 12 -9.80 5.85 2.10
N TYR A 13 -9.15 5.56 0.97
CA TYR A 13 -7.69 5.57 0.86
C TYR A 13 -7.08 6.91 1.31
N ARG A 14 -7.75 8.04 1.02
CA ARG A 14 -7.29 9.38 1.43
C ARG A 14 -7.17 9.55 2.94
N GLN A 15 -7.96 8.81 3.72
CA GLN A 15 -7.92 8.85 5.18
C GLN A 15 -6.94 7.80 5.73
N LEU A 16 -6.88 6.63 5.10
CA LEU A 16 -6.14 5.46 5.61
C LEU A 16 -4.64 5.48 5.26
N LEU A 17 -4.28 5.95 4.06
CA LEU A 17 -2.92 5.81 3.52
C LEU A 17 -1.91 6.92 3.89
N PRO A 18 -2.27 8.16 4.26
CA PRO A 18 -1.28 9.20 4.59
C PRO A 18 -0.24 8.81 5.66
N PRO A 19 -0.58 8.07 6.74
CA PRO A 19 0.42 7.62 7.71
C PRO A 19 1.50 6.70 7.10
N LEU A 20 1.13 5.87 6.13
CA LEU A 20 2.02 4.89 5.50
C LEU A 20 3.05 5.54 4.57
N ARG A 21 2.78 6.76 4.09
CA ARG A 21 3.71 7.53 3.23
C ARG A 21 5.09 7.70 3.88
N LYS A 22 5.13 7.93 5.20
CA LYS A 22 6.40 8.15 5.92
C LYS A 22 7.26 6.89 5.94
N VAL A 23 6.64 5.73 6.16
CA VAL A 23 7.34 4.43 6.17
C VAL A 23 7.84 4.10 4.77
N ASN A 24 7.00 4.30 3.74
CA ASN A 24 7.38 4.05 2.35
C ASN A 24 8.52 4.97 1.86
N ARG A 25 8.65 6.19 2.42
CA ARG A 25 9.74 7.12 2.08
C ARG A 25 11.12 6.64 2.53
N TYR A 26 11.21 5.87 3.62
CA TYR A 26 12.46 5.34 4.15
C TYR A 26 12.74 3.91 3.68
N ARG A 27 12.02 3.44 2.66
CA ARG A 27 12.24 2.14 2.04
C ARG A 27 13.73 1.98 1.70
N GLY A 28 14.34 0.89 2.17
CA GLY A 28 15.75 0.59 1.95
C GLY A 28 16.75 1.31 2.88
N GLU A 29 16.29 2.24 3.73
CA GLU A 29 17.07 2.71 4.87
C GLU A 29 16.80 1.80 6.06
N GLN A 30 17.84 1.16 6.62
CA GLN A 30 17.76 0.27 7.79
C GLN A 30 17.41 1.05 9.07
N LEU A 31 16.27 1.72 9.10
CA LEU A 31 15.91 2.65 10.18
C LEU A 31 15.07 2.00 11.28
N PHE A 32 14.47 0.81 11.07
CA PHE A 32 13.62 0.19 12.08
C PHE A 32 13.74 -1.33 12.12
N ASN A 33 13.81 -1.84 13.35
CA ASN A 33 13.90 -3.24 13.71
C ASN A 33 12.73 -4.03 13.13
N GLU A 34 13.03 -5.24 12.68
CA GLU A 34 12.06 -6.26 12.30
C GLU A 34 10.99 -6.41 13.39
N ASP A 35 9.75 -6.67 12.98
CA ASP A 35 8.70 -7.08 13.89
C ASP A 35 9.04 -8.44 14.54
N LEU A 36 8.22 -8.90 15.49
CA LEU A 36 8.35 -10.23 16.10
C LEU A 36 8.40 -11.39 15.09
N HIS A 37 7.99 -11.14 13.84
CA HIS A 37 7.96 -12.10 12.74
C HIS A 37 9.14 -11.96 11.75
N GLY A 38 10.09 -11.04 11.97
CA GLY A 38 11.23 -10.85 11.07
C GLY A 38 10.93 -10.00 9.82
N GLU A 39 9.73 -9.44 9.71
CA GLU A 39 9.35 -8.56 8.58
C GLU A 39 9.65 -7.11 8.95
N SER A 40 10.27 -6.37 8.04
CA SER A 40 10.50 -4.95 8.25
C SER A 40 9.23 -4.14 7.95
N TYR A 41 9.05 -3.00 8.63
CA TYR A 41 7.83 -2.18 8.46
C TYR A 41 7.60 -1.72 7.01
N ASP A 42 8.66 -1.51 6.23
CA ASP A 42 8.57 -1.16 4.81
C ASP A 42 8.05 -2.33 3.96
N GLU A 43 8.46 -3.56 4.24
CA GLU A 43 7.92 -4.78 3.61
C GLU A 43 6.43 -4.96 3.93
N MET A 44 6.03 -4.77 5.19
CA MET A 44 4.62 -4.86 5.60
C MET A 44 3.75 -3.81 4.90
N VAL A 45 4.22 -2.56 4.84
CA VAL A 45 3.52 -1.48 4.15
C VAL A 45 3.39 -1.80 2.68
N GLU A 46 4.45 -2.32 2.05
CA GLU A 46 4.42 -2.69 0.65
C GLU A 46 3.44 -3.84 0.36
N SER A 47 3.52 -4.92 1.13
CA SER A 47 2.61 -6.07 1.07
C SER A 47 1.15 -5.62 1.22
N THR A 48 0.90 -4.64 2.10
CA THR A 48 -0.42 -4.06 2.30
C THR A 48 -0.90 -3.26 1.09
N LEU A 49 -0.07 -2.36 0.56
CA LEU A 49 -0.44 -1.55 -0.62
C LEU A 49 -0.69 -2.44 -1.85
N ASN A 50 0.11 -3.50 -2.03
CA ASN A 50 -0.07 -4.47 -3.12
C ASN A 50 -1.41 -5.22 -3.01
N LYS A 51 -1.80 -5.64 -1.80
CA LYS A 51 -3.12 -6.26 -1.58
C LYS A 51 -4.27 -5.28 -1.85
N LEU A 52 -4.09 -4.00 -1.52
CA LEU A 52 -5.08 -2.95 -1.81
C LEU A 52 -5.20 -2.66 -3.31
N GLU A 53 -4.11 -2.70 -4.08
CA GLU A 53 -4.15 -2.61 -5.54
C GLU A 53 -4.87 -3.82 -6.15
N GLN A 54 -4.44 -5.03 -5.80
CA GLN A 54 -4.96 -6.29 -6.35
C GLN A 54 -6.45 -6.49 -6.08
N SER A 55 -6.93 -6.05 -4.92
CA SER A 55 -8.34 -6.20 -4.53
C SER A 55 -9.21 -4.97 -4.83
N GLY A 56 -8.63 -3.78 -4.98
CA GLY A 56 -9.37 -2.52 -5.07
C GLY A 56 -9.97 -2.21 -6.45
N GLY A 57 -9.69 -3.02 -7.47
CA GLY A 57 -10.19 -2.83 -8.83
C GLY A 57 -9.52 -1.68 -9.59
N GLN A 58 -10.09 -1.28 -10.73
CA GLN A 58 -9.42 -0.41 -11.72
C GLN A 58 -8.92 0.95 -11.21
N TYR A 59 -9.53 1.48 -10.13
CA TYR A 59 -9.17 2.79 -9.58
C TYR A 59 -8.23 2.70 -8.37
N ALA A 60 -7.84 1.51 -7.93
CA ALA A 60 -7.00 1.35 -6.76
C ALA A 60 -5.62 1.99 -6.96
N PHE A 61 -4.95 1.66 -8.06
CA PHE A 61 -3.59 2.15 -8.34
C PHE A 61 -3.52 3.68 -8.37
N ILE A 62 -4.38 4.34 -9.16
CA ILE A 62 -4.35 5.81 -9.27
C ILE A 62 -4.63 6.50 -7.93
N ASN A 63 -5.50 5.95 -7.09
CA ASN A 63 -5.77 6.50 -5.76
C ASN A 63 -4.59 6.29 -4.80
N ILE A 64 -3.96 5.11 -4.82
CA ILE A 64 -2.76 4.84 -4.02
C ILE A 64 -1.62 5.76 -4.48
N LYS A 65 -1.32 5.83 -5.78
CA LYS A 65 -0.25 6.65 -6.38
C LYS A 65 -0.44 8.14 -6.08
N TYR A 66 -1.69 8.63 -6.06
CA TYR A 66 -2.00 10.01 -5.69
C TYR A 66 -1.60 10.32 -4.24
N ILE A 67 -1.76 9.36 -3.32
CA ILE A 67 -1.46 9.55 -1.89
C ILE A 67 -0.02 9.16 -1.56
N ILE A 68 0.58 8.20 -2.25
CA ILE A 68 1.95 7.72 -2.04
C ILE A 68 2.63 7.73 -3.42
N PRO A 69 3.22 8.86 -3.84
CA PRO A 69 3.79 9.02 -5.19
C PRO A 69 4.92 8.03 -5.52
N THR A 70 5.61 7.55 -4.49
CA THR A 70 6.70 6.56 -4.57
C THR A 70 6.22 5.12 -4.75
N TYR A 71 4.92 4.85 -4.62
CA TYR A 71 4.38 3.52 -4.86
C TYR A 71 4.44 3.13 -6.34
N GLU A 72 4.83 1.90 -6.64
CA GLU A 72 4.88 1.35 -8.00
C GLU A 72 3.85 0.22 -8.13
N SER A 73 3.22 0.10 -9.31
CA SER A 73 2.18 -0.91 -9.51
C SER A 73 2.76 -2.32 -9.40
N CYS A 74 2.11 -3.16 -8.61
CA CYS A 74 2.46 -4.57 -8.46
C CYS A 74 1.77 -5.47 -9.50
N THR A 75 0.78 -4.95 -10.24
CA THR A 75 0.01 -5.72 -11.22
C THR A 75 0.47 -5.49 -12.67
N GLY A 76 1.33 -4.50 -12.92
CA GLY A 76 1.85 -4.18 -14.25
C GLY A 76 0.81 -3.65 -15.23
N ALA A 77 -0.41 -3.37 -14.77
CA ALA A 77 -1.48 -2.82 -15.59
C ALA A 77 -1.35 -1.29 -15.64
N HIS A 78 -0.93 -0.77 -16.80
CA HIS A 78 -0.97 0.65 -17.14
C HIS A 78 -2.29 1.01 -17.84
#